data_AF-A0A2A3F4R1-F1
#
_entry.id   AF-A0A2A3F4R1-F1
#
_cell.length_a   1.000
_cell.length_b   1.000
_cell.length_c   1.000
_cell.angle_alpha   90.00
_cell.angle_beta   90.00
_cell.angle_gamma   90.00
#
_symmetry.space_group_name_H-M   'P 1'
#
loop_
_entity.id
_entity.type
_entity.pdbx_description
1 polymer ?
#
loop_
_entity_poly.entity_id
_entity_poly.type
_entity_poly.pdbx_seq_one_letter_code
_entity_poly.pdbx_strand_id
1 'polypeptide(L)'
;MDLLDFFRGVYPWPKLYRILSRLPEGSEYRADQALDTELAEEYYAVWAATQGPDQGKDGEDKKPQLRSSSGYSMQIQVLMAIADLIQQLNSTLIAVNLPKGKKPPKVRPMPRPVSAFDLVRARHEKDEVDNLLSILLPN
;
A
#
# COMPACT_ATOMS: atom_id res chain seq x y z
N MET A 1 -15.03 -27.99 11.63
CA MET A 1 -13.67 -27.78 12.16
C MET A 1 -13.71 -26.45 12.86
N ASP A 2 -13.58 -26.44 14.18
CA ASP A 2 -13.66 -25.22 14.97
C ASP A 2 -12.24 -24.67 15.21
N LEU A 3 -12.10 -23.35 15.36
CA LEU A 3 -10.82 -22.72 15.66
C LEU A 3 -10.30 -23.19 17.04
N LEU A 4 -11.21 -23.42 17.99
CA LEU A 4 -10.89 -23.94 19.33
C LEU A 4 -10.27 -25.33 19.31
N ASP A 5 -10.48 -26.13 18.26
CA ASP A 5 -9.89 -27.47 18.13
C ASP A 5 -8.36 -27.40 17.97
N PHE A 6 -7.83 -26.31 17.41
CA PHE A 6 -6.37 -26.09 17.32
C PHE A 6 -5.78 -25.71 18.67
N PHE A 7 -6.45 -24.82 19.43
CA PHE A 7 -6.00 -24.40 20.76
C PHE A 7 -6.04 -25.53 21.79
N ARG A 8 -6.97 -26.49 21.63
CA ARG A 8 -7.08 -27.70 22.46
C ARG A 8 -6.09 -28.81 22.06
N GLY A 9 -5.32 -28.61 20.99
CA GLY A 9 -4.35 -29.59 20.50
C GLY A 9 -4.95 -30.76 19.70
N VAL A 10 -6.23 -30.68 19.31
CA VAL A 10 -6.89 -31.70 18.46
C VAL A 10 -6.31 -31.67 17.05
N TYR A 11 -5.89 -30.49 16.57
CA TYR A 11 -5.21 -30.32 15.28
C TYR A 11 -3.86 -29.63 15.43
N PRO A 12 -2.87 -29.98 14.57
CA PRO A 12 -1.53 -29.42 14.65
C PRO A 12 -1.47 -27.98 14.10
N TRP A 13 -0.69 -27.11 14.75
CA TRP A 13 -0.48 -25.70 14.38
C TRP A 13 -0.10 -25.46 12.90
N PRO A 14 0.76 -26.27 12.25
CA PRO A 14 1.05 -26.11 10.83
C PRO A 14 -0.19 -26.20 9.92
N LYS A 15 -1.22 -26.96 10.33
CA LYS A 15 -2.47 -27.06 9.59
C LYS A 15 -3.27 -25.76 9.68
N LEU A 16 -3.28 -25.10 10.84
CA LEU A 16 -3.88 -23.78 11.00
C LEU A 16 -3.16 -22.74 10.13
N TYR A 17 -1.83 -22.73 10.18
CA TYR A 17 -1.02 -21.82 9.36
C TYR A 17 -1.29 -21.98 7.86
N ARG A 18 -1.45 -23.23 7.39
CA ARG A 18 -1.80 -23.52 5.99
C ARG A 18 -3.20 -23.02 5.61
N ILE A 19 -4.14 -22.98 6.54
CA ILE A 19 -5.48 -22.44 6.31
C ILE A 19 -5.40 -20.91 6.22
N LEU A 20 -4.75 -20.27 7.20
CA LEU A 20 -4.58 -18.81 7.25
C LEU A 20 -3.81 -18.29 6.03
N SER A 21 -2.77 -19.01 5.58
CA SER A 21 -1.98 -18.60 4.41
C SER A 21 -2.74 -18.68 3.09
N ARG A 22 -3.79 -19.51 3.03
CA ARG A 22 -4.65 -19.69 1.85
C ARG A 22 -5.91 -18.83 1.86
N LEU A 23 -6.07 -17.95 2.85
CA LEU A 23 -7.19 -17.01 2.87
C LEU A 23 -7.11 -16.07 1.66
N PRO A 24 -8.26 -15.68 1.07
CA PRO A 24 -8.32 -14.73 -0.03
C PRO A 24 -7.66 -13.38 0.32
N GLU A 25 -7.09 -12.71 -0.69
CA GLU A 25 -6.36 -11.44 -0.56
C GLU A 25 -7.23 -10.25 -0.08
N GLY A 26 -8.56 -10.40 -0.03
CA GLY A 26 -9.48 -9.40 0.52
C GLY A 26 -10.18 -9.81 1.82
N SER A 27 -9.72 -10.88 2.48
CA SER A 27 -10.25 -11.32 3.78
C SER A 27 -9.94 -10.30 4.88
N GLU A 28 -10.87 -10.13 5.82
CA GLU A 28 -10.70 -9.24 6.99
C GLU A 28 -9.40 -9.54 7.75
N TYR A 29 -9.07 -10.83 7.94
CA TYR A 29 -7.82 -11.24 8.57
C TYR A 29 -6.57 -10.70 7.86
N ARG A 30 -6.56 -10.71 6.52
CA ARG A 30 -5.43 -10.19 5.73
C ARG A 30 -5.38 -8.67 5.76
N ALA A 31 -6.54 -8.03 5.79
CA ALA A 31 -6.64 -6.58 5.92
C ALA A 31 -6.12 -6.11 7.28
N ASP A 32 -6.48 -6.80 8.37
CA ASP A 32 -6.03 -6.46 9.71
C ASP A 32 -4.51 -6.65 9.85
N GLN A 33 -3.96 -7.75 9.32
CA GLN A 33 -2.50 -7.93 9.25
C GLN A 33 -1.82 -6.82 8.43
N ALA A 34 -2.44 -6.37 7.34
CA ALA A 34 -1.89 -5.31 6.50
C ALA A 34 -1.98 -3.92 7.17
N LEU A 35 -2.76 -3.76 8.23
CA LEU A 35 -2.88 -2.51 8.99
C LEU A 35 -2.04 -2.50 10.28
N ASP A 36 -1.55 -3.65 10.70
CA ASP A 36 -0.73 -3.81 11.90
C ASP A 36 0.68 -3.22 11.68
N THR A 37 0.95 -2.13 12.39
CA THR A 37 2.23 -1.41 12.29
C THR A 37 3.38 -2.14 12.98
N GLU A 38 3.12 -2.87 14.07
CA GLU A 38 4.17 -3.58 14.82
C GLU A 38 4.67 -4.75 13.98
N LEU A 39 3.75 -5.53 13.42
CA LEU A 39 4.07 -6.61 12.49
C LEU A 39 4.78 -6.09 11.22
N ALA A 40 4.37 -4.92 10.72
CA ALA A 40 5.00 -4.28 9.56
C ALA A 40 6.46 -3.86 9.82
N GLU A 41 6.79 -3.39 11.02
CA GLU A 41 8.16 -3.05 11.44
C GLU A 41 9.05 -4.29 11.48
N GLU A 42 8.55 -5.42 12.00
CA GLU A 42 9.28 -6.69 11.98
C GLU A 42 9.55 -7.18 10.56
N TYR A 43 8.54 -7.12 9.68
CA TYR A 43 8.73 -7.47 8.27
C TYR A 43 9.71 -6.54 7.55
N TYR A 44 9.68 -5.24 7.85
CA TYR A 44 10.64 -4.29 7.29
C TYR A 44 12.07 -4.61 7.72
N ALA A 45 12.30 -4.94 8.99
CA ALA A 45 13.62 -5.32 9.49
C ALA A 45 14.18 -6.56 8.76
N VAL A 46 13.34 -7.58 8.54
CA VAL A 46 13.73 -8.78 7.77
C VAL A 46 13.97 -8.45 6.29
N TRP A 47 13.11 -7.64 5.68
CA TRP A 47 13.24 -7.21 4.28
C TRP A 47 14.52 -6.40 4.04
N ALA A 48 14.79 -5.41 4.89
CA ALA A 48 16.00 -4.58 4.80
C ALA A 48 17.28 -5.42 4.93
N ALA A 49 17.27 -6.46 5.78
CA ALA A 49 18.40 -7.37 5.94
C ALA A 49 18.61 -8.32 4.74
N THR A 50 17.59 -8.56 3.90
CA THR A 50 17.66 -9.56 2.81
C THR A 50 17.72 -8.97 1.41
N GLN A 51 17.12 -7.81 1.15
CA GLN A 51 16.96 -7.28 -0.21
C GLN A 51 17.74 -5.98 -0.47
N GLY A 52 18.26 -5.30 0.56
CA GLY A 52 18.85 -3.97 0.42
C GLY A 52 17.83 -2.93 -0.10
N PRO A 53 18.10 -1.62 0.05
CA PRO A 53 17.15 -0.59 -0.35
C PRO A 53 17.02 -0.55 -1.88
N ASP A 54 15.95 -1.14 -2.40
CA ASP A 54 15.57 -1.02 -3.81
C ASP A 54 15.00 0.39 -4.07
N GLN A 55 15.59 1.11 -5.02
CA GLN A 55 15.25 2.49 -5.38
C GLN A 55 13.88 2.53 -6.06
N GLY A 56 12.84 2.85 -5.29
CA GLY A 56 11.45 2.83 -5.73
C GLY A 56 10.83 4.20 -6.00
N LYS A 57 10.93 4.63 -7.26
CA LYS A 57 10.01 5.50 -8.04
C LYS A 57 9.42 6.76 -7.40
N ASP A 58 9.89 7.90 -7.92
CA ASP A 58 9.30 9.24 -7.80
C ASP A 58 7.80 9.28 -8.13
N GLY A 59 7.00 9.71 -7.15
CA GLY A 59 5.57 9.96 -7.33
C GLY A 59 5.03 10.93 -6.27
N GLU A 60 4.71 12.15 -6.71
CA GLU A 60 4.17 13.33 -6.00
C GLU A 60 3.76 13.19 -4.51
N ASP A 61 4.29 14.11 -3.70
CA ASP A 61 4.01 14.44 -2.29
C ASP A 61 2.54 14.30 -1.83
N LYS A 62 2.13 13.07 -1.55
CA LYS A 62 1.03 12.82 -0.61
C LYS A 62 1.48 11.77 0.38
N LYS A 63 1.54 12.16 1.66
CA LYS A 63 1.78 11.23 2.76
C LYS A 63 0.82 10.05 2.60
N PRO A 64 1.33 8.82 2.39
CA PRO A 64 0.46 7.68 2.28
C PRO A 64 -0.36 7.58 3.58
N GLN A 65 -1.67 7.37 3.45
CA GLN A 65 -2.58 7.26 4.58
C GLN A 65 -2.99 5.80 4.70
N LEU A 66 -2.85 5.24 5.91
CA LEU A 66 -3.26 3.88 6.19
C LEU A 66 -4.73 3.68 5.78
N ARG A 67 -4.98 2.72 4.91
CA ARG A 67 -6.32 2.43 4.39
C ARG A 67 -6.49 0.93 4.30
N SER A 68 -7.55 0.43 4.94
CA SER A 68 -7.87 -0.99 4.95
C SER A 68 -7.98 -1.55 3.53
N SER A 69 -7.36 -2.71 3.32
CA SER A 69 -7.53 -3.52 2.10
C SER A 69 -8.75 -4.45 2.18
N SER A 70 -9.57 -4.35 3.25
CA SER A 70 -10.78 -5.18 3.38
C SER A 70 -11.73 -4.93 2.21
N GLY A 71 -12.15 -6.02 1.57
CA GLY A 71 -12.99 -5.97 0.38
C GLY A 71 -12.27 -5.47 -0.88
N TYR A 72 -10.95 -5.22 -0.85
CA TYR A 72 -10.20 -4.74 -2.00
C TYR A 72 -9.77 -5.89 -2.91
N SER A 73 -10.72 -6.46 -3.62
CA SER A 73 -10.46 -7.56 -4.55
C SER A 73 -9.81 -7.06 -5.86
N MET A 74 -9.21 -7.99 -6.61
CA MET A 74 -8.65 -7.70 -7.94
C MET A 74 -9.67 -7.04 -8.89
N GLN A 75 -10.93 -7.45 -8.82
CA GLN A 75 -12.00 -6.84 -9.63
C GLN A 75 -12.19 -5.37 -9.28
N ILE A 76 -12.14 -5.03 -7.99
CA ILE A 76 -12.25 -3.65 -7.52
C ILE A 76 -11.03 -2.85 -7.96
N GLN A 77 -9.82 -3.41 -7.87
CA GLN A 77 -8.58 -2.80 -8.40
C GLN A 77 -8.69 -2.41 -9.88
N VAL A 78 -9.19 -3.32 -10.71
CA VAL A 78 -9.44 -3.11 -12.14
C VAL A 78 -10.50 -2.04 -12.37
N LEU A 79 -11.63 -2.09 -11.64
CA LEU A 79 -12.68 -1.07 -11.74
C LEU A 79 -12.16 0.34 -11.43
N MET A 80 -11.29 0.47 -10.43
CA MET A 80 -10.73 1.77 -10.11
C MET A 80 -9.72 2.25 -11.15
N ALA A 81 -8.94 1.35 -11.74
CA ALA A 81 -8.07 1.70 -12.86
C ALA A 81 -8.89 2.20 -14.06
N ILE A 82 -10.02 1.55 -14.36
CA ILE A 82 -10.94 2.00 -15.41
C ILE A 82 -11.49 3.40 -15.09
N ALA A 83 -11.93 3.63 -13.85
CA ALA A 83 -12.43 4.93 -13.44
C ALA A 83 -11.36 6.04 -13.50
N ASP A 84 -10.11 5.76 -13.12
CA ASP A 84 -8.99 6.70 -13.25
C ASP A 84 -8.73 7.06 -14.74
N LEU A 85 -8.75 6.05 -15.63
CA LEU A 85 -8.60 6.25 -17.08
C LEU A 85 -9.74 7.11 -17.66
N ILE A 86 -10.97 6.91 -17.21
CA ILE A 86 -12.13 7.73 -17.63
C ILE A 86 -11.97 9.18 -17.16
N GLN A 87 -11.53 9.40 -15.92
CA GLN A 87 -11.26 10.76 -15.44
C GLN A 87 -10.15 11.44 -16.24
N GLN A 88 -9.10 10.69 -16.60
CA GLN A 88 -8.02 11.18 -17.44
C GLN A 88 -8.50 11.55 -18.84
N LEU A 89 -9.33 10.72 -19.46
CA LEU A 89 -9.94 11.01 -20.76
C LEU A 89 -10.84 12.26 -20.71
N ASN A 90 -11.65 12.41 -19.66
CA ASN A 90 -12.45 13.63 -19.49
C ASN A 90 -11.58 14.87 -19.35
N SER A 91 -10.49 14.78 -18.56
CA SER A 91 -9.54 15.89 -18.41
C SER A 91 -8.86 16.25 -19.72
N THR A 92 -8.45 15.27 -20.54
CA THR A 92 -7.80 15.54 -21.83
C THR A 92 -8.78 16.16 -22.82
N LEU A 93 -10.02 15.70 -22.87
CA LEU A 93 -11.06 16.30 -23.71
C LEU A 93 -11.34 17.75 -23.31
N ILE A 94 -11.43 18.03 -22.02
CA ILE A 94 -11.56 19.40 -21.49
C ILE A 94 -10.33 20.24 -21.87
N ALA A 95 -9.12 19.69 -21.73
CA ALA A 95 -7.88 20.40 -22.04
C ALA A 95 -7.80 20.85 -23.51
N VAL A 96 -8.22 20.00 -24.44
CA VAL A 96 -8.22 20.30 -25.88
C VAL A 96 -9.23 21.39 -26.26
N ASN A 97 -10.37 21.44 -25.57
CA ASN A 97 -11.45 22.40 -25.85
C ASN A 97 -11.36 23.69 -25.03
N LEU A 98 -10.31 23.86 -24.22
CA LEU A 98 -10.18 25.00 -23.32
C LEU A 98 -9.65 26.25 -24.06
N PRO A 99 -10.24 27.44 -23.84
CA PRO A 99 -9.67 28.66 -24.38
C PRO A 99 -8.28 28.93 -23.78
N LYS A 100 -7.41 29.56 -24.57
CA LYS A 100 -6.03 29.88 -24.20
C LYS A 100 -5.98 30.58 -22.84
N GLY A 101 -5.13 30.09 -21.94
CA GLY A 101 -4.90 30.66 -20.60
C GLY A 101 -5.70 30.00 -19.46
N LYS A 102 -6.66 29.11 -19.75
CA LYS A 102 -7.31 28.29 -18.71
C LYS A 102 -6.53 26.99 -18.48
N LYS A 103 -6.54 26.49 -17.24
CA LYS A 103 -5.91 25.22 -16.86
C LYS A 103 -6.94 24.10 -16.82
N PRO A 104 -6.62 22.90 -17.35
CA PRO A 104 -7.51 21.74 -17.23
C PRO A 104 -7.63 21.28 -15.78
N PRO A 105 -8.71 20.56 -15.43
CA PRO A 105 -8.89 20.01 -14.09
C PRO A 105 -7.76 19.03 -13.74
N LYS A 106 -7.15 19.15 -12.56
CA LYS A 106 -6.17 18.16 -12.08
C LYS A 106 -6.91 16.87 -11.72
N VAL A 107 -6.67 15.82 -12.49
CA VAL A 107 -7.16 14.47 -12.19
C VAL A 107 -6.58 14.02 -10.86
N ARG A 108 -7.44 13.55 -9.96
CA ARG A 108 -7.03 13.00 -8.67
C ARG A 108 -7.39 11.52 -8.70
N PRO A 109 -6.40 10.62 -8.85
CA PRO A 109 -6.65 9.18 -8.82
C PRO A 109 -7.43 8.80 -7.56
N MET A 110 -8.30 7.81 -7.68
CA MET A 110 -9.04 7.32 -6.53
C MET A 110 -8.09 6.79 -5.46
N PRO A 111 -8.39 7.02 -4.17
CA PRO A 111 -7.49 6.66 -3.09
C PRO A 111 -7.34 5.13 -3.02
N ARG A 112 -6.12 4.64 -3.19
CA ARG A 112 -5.77 3.22 -3.05
C ARG A 112 -5.52 2.86 -1.57
N PRO A 113 -5.74 1.61 -1.15
CA PRO A 113 -5.35 1.13 0.16
C PRO A 113 -3.84 1.17 0.23
N VAL A 114 -3.35 1.57 1.38
CA VAL A 114 -1.94 1.63 1.69
C VAL A 114 -1.75 0.70 2.86
N SER A 115 -0.84 -0.26 2.73
CA SER A 115 -0.49 -1.17 3.81
C SER A 115 0.38 -0.45 4.85
N ALA A 116 0.36 -0.94 6.10
CA ALA A 116 1.24 -0.49 7.15
C ALA A 116 2.71 -0.67 6.78
N PHE A 117 3.03 -1.72 6.00
CA PHE A 117 4.37 -1.93 5.45
C PHE A 117 4.80 -0.77 4.53
N ASP A 118 3.94 -0.33 3.62
CA ASP A 118 4.26 0.80 2.72
C ASP A 118 4.49 2.10 3.50
N LEU A 119 3.77 2.29 4.62
CA LEU A 119 3.99 3.44 5.50
C LEU A 119 5.32 3.37 6.25
N VAL A 120 5.64 2.21 6.81
CA VAL A 120 6.90 1.98 7.53
C VAL A 120 8.07 2.16 6.58
N ARG A 121 7.99 1.58 5.38
CA ARG A 121 8.97 1.77 4.32
C ARG A 121 9.16 3.24 3.96
N ALA A 122 8.08 3.96 3.64
CA ALA A 122 8.15 5.37 3.29
C ALA A 122 8.71 6.25 4.42
N ARG A 123 8.47 5.87 5.69
CA ARG A 123 9.07 6.55 6.85
C ARG A 123 10.59 6.34 6.88
N HIS A 124 11.06 5.10 6.77
CA HIS A 124 12.48 4.80 6.77
C HIS A 124 13.22 5.43 5.58
N GLU A 125 12.65 5.36 4.38
CA GLU A 125 13.22 6.00 3.19
C GLU A 125 13.37 7.52 3.39
N LYS A 126 12.37 8.17 4.01
CA LYS A 126 12.45 9.58 4.33
C LYS A 126 13.54 9.88 5.36
N ASP A 127 13.62 9.09 6.44
CA ASP A 127 14.62 9.28 7.48
C ASP A 127 16.04 9.07 6.92
N GLU A 128 16.23 8.13 5.99
CA GLU A 128 17.49 7.93 5.26
C GLU A 128 17.86 9.15 4.41
N VAL A 129 16.91 9.70 3.64
CA VAL A 129 17.13 10.91 2.83
C VAL A 129 17.47 12.10 3.72
N ASP A 130 16.72 12.33 4.80
CA ASP A 130 16.96 13.42 5.74
C ASP A 130 18.36 13.29 6.38
N ASN A 131 18.78 12.07 6.73
CA ASN A 131 20.13 11.79 7.22
C ASN A 131 21.20 12.09 6.15
N LEU A 132 21.02 11.67 4.90
CA LEU A 132 21.96 11.97 3.82
C LEU A 132 22.07 13.47 3.54
N LEU A 133 20.95 14.18 3.53
CA LEU A 133 20.92 15.63 3.35
C LEU A 133 21.64 16.35 4.50
N SER A 134 21.49 15.87 5.73
CA SER A 134 22.18 16.43 6.90
C SER A 134 23.71 16.31 6.81
N ILE A 135 24.20 15.27 6.13
CA ILE A 135 25.64 15.04 5.90
C ILE A 135 26.16 15.91 4.74
N LEU A 136 25.36 16.09 3.68
CA LEU A 136 25.76 16.80 2.46
C LEU A 136 25.65 18.33 2.55
N LEU A 137 24.82 18.85 3.45
CA LEU A 137 24.67 20.30 3.71
C LEU A 137 25.09 20.65 5.14
N PRO A 138 26.40 20.55 5.49
CA PRO A 138 26.88 21.11 6.74
C PRO A 138 26.76 22.65 6.66
N ASN A 139 26.15 23.26 7.67
CA ASN A 139 26.03 24.72 7.80
C ASN A 139 27.39 25.44 7.66
#